data_AF-A0A7W5TM96-F1
#
_entry.id   AF-A0A7W5TM96-F1
#
_cell.length_a   1.000
_cell.length_b   1.000
_cell.length_c   1.000
_cell.angle_alpha   90.00
_cell.angle_beta   90.00
_cell.angle_gamma   90.00
#
_symmetry.space_group_name_H-M   'P 1'
#
loop_
_entity.id
_entity.type
_entity.pdbx_description
1 polymer ?
#
loop_
_entity_poly.entity_id
_entity_poly.type
_entity_poly.pdbx_seq_one_letter_code
_entity_poly.pdbx_strand_id
1 'polypeptide(L)'
;MILREMSFAAAVAEWVAKFGLNFAFQLRRRSRGNFADNWHLDEKVISMKGKKYWLWRAVDTEGYILDALLQSRRNKGRHFG
;
A
#
# COMPACT_ATOMS: atom_id res chain seq x y z
N MET A 1 18.15 15.63 25.34
CA MET A 1 18.06 15.01 24.01
C MET A 1 16.93 13.99 24.04
N ILE A 2 15.70 14.44 23.83
CA ILE A 2 14.50 13.59 23.89
C ILE A 2 14.15 13.24 22.45
N LEU A 3 14.33 11.98 22.07
CA LEU A 3 13.79 11.44 20.82
C LEU A 3 12.26 11.52 20.93
N ARG A 4 11.65 12.48 20.23
CA ARG A 4 10.21 12.47 20.01
C ARG A 4 9.93 11.28 19.10
N GLU A 5 9.29 10.24 19.66
CA GLU A 5 8.54 9.31 18.82
C GLU A 5 7.52 10.14 18.04
N MET A 6 7.71 10.25 16.73
CA MET A 6 6.71 10.86 15.87
C MET A 6 5.49 9.92 15.87
N SER A 7 4.34 10.44 16.28
CA SER A 7 3.11 9.66 16.25
C SER A 7 2.83 9.19 14.82
N PHE A 8 2.18 8.03 14.68
CA PHE A 8 1.84 7.49 13.36
C PHE A 8 1.08 8.50 12.49
N ALA A 9 0.16 9.27 13.09
CA ALA A 9 -0.58 10.32 12.40
C ALA A 9 0.34 11.44 11.88
N ALA A 10 1.32 11.87 12.68
CA ALA A 10 2.30 12.88 12.23
C ALA A 10 3.20 12.34 11.11
N ALA A 11 3.61 11.07 11.19
CA ALA A 11 4.36 10.42 10.12
C ALA A 11 3.56 10.35 8.81
N VAL A 12 2.29 9.94 8.88
CA VAL A 12 1.39 9.89 7.71
C VAL A 12 1.19 11.31 7.15
N ALA A 13 0.96 12.30 8.00
CA ALA A 13 0.79 13.69 7.56
C ALA A 13 2.02 14.24 6.84
N GLU A 14 3.23 13.97 7.34
CA GLU A 14 4.47 14.37 6.69
C GLU A 14 4.63 13.70 5.31
N TRP A 15 4.31 12.41 5.21
CA TRP A 15 4.33 11.69 3.93
C TRP A 15 3.30 12.22 2.94
N VAL A 16 2.08 12.49 3.40
CA VAL A 16 1.03 13.09 2.56
C VAL A 16 1.45 14.48 2.09
N ALA A 17 2.04 15.31 2.95
CA ALA A 17 2.54 16.62 2.58
C ALA A 17 3.68 16.53 1.54
N LYS A 18 4.59 15.56 1.70
CA LYS A 18 5.76 15.41 0.83
C LYS A 18 5.43 14.78 -0.52
N PHE A 19 4.53 13.80 -0.56
CA PHE A 19 4.31 12.97 -1.75
C PHE A 19 2.87 12.95 -2.25
N GLY A 20 1.91 13.34 -1.41
CA GLY A 20 0.48 13.15 -1.66
C GLY A 20 -0.02 13.77 -2.96
N LEU A 21 0.45 14.96 -3.34
CA LEU A 21 0.07 15.61 -4.60
C LEU A 21 0.56 14.83 -5.83
N ASN A 22 1.81 14.36 -5.82
CA ASN A 22 2.36 13.58 -6.93
C ASN A 22 1.60 12.25 -7.07
N PHE A 23 1.39 11.55 -5.95
CA PHE A 23 0.57 10.34 -5.94
C PHE A 23 -0.84 10.61 -6.46
N ALA A 24 -1.55 11.61 -5.94
CA ALA A 24 -2.90 11.95 -6.38
C ALA A 24 -2.98 12.29 -7.87
N PHE A 25 -1.99 13.00 -8.42
CA PHE A 25 -1.92 13.31 -9.84
C PHE A 25 -1.74 12.04 -10.68
N GLN A 26 -0.81 11.16 -10.31
CA GLN A 26 -0.59 9.89 -11.00
C GLN A 26 -1.84 9.00 -10.95
N LEU A 27 -2.46 8.88 -9.78
CA LEU A 27 -3.71 8.15 -9.56
C LEU A 27 -4.82 8.68 -10.49
N ARG A 28 -5.07 10.00 -10.49
CA ARG A 28 -6.12 10.63 -11.31
C ARG A 28 -5.86 10.52 -12.81
N ARG A 29 -4.60 10.61 -13.24
CA ARG A 29 -4.22 10.47 -14.65
C ARG A 29 -4.48 9.05 -15.14
N ARG A 30 -4.19 8.05 -14.30
CA ARG A 30 -4.30 6.63 -14.63
C ARG A 30 -5.72 6.11 -14.50
N SER A 31 -6.49 6.56 -13.51
CA SER A 31 -7.91 6.24 -13.35
C SER A 31 -8.80 6.77 -14.48
N ARG A 32 -8.26 7.62 -15.36
CA ARG A 32 -8.91 8.09 -16.60
C ARG A 32 -8.65 7.16 -17.80
N GLY A 33 -7.75 6.18 -17.67
CA GLY A 33 -7.53 5.11 -18.64
C GLY A 33 -8.06 3.77 -18.12
N ASN A 34 -8.18 2.78 -19.00
CA ASN A 34 -8.40 1.39 -18.57
C ASN A 34 -7.18 0.94 -17.78
N PHE A 35 -7.37 0.47 -16.55
CA PHE A 35 -6.40 -0.46 -15.94
C PHE A 35 -6.22 -1.63 -16.92
N ALA A 36 -5.02 -2.19 -17.01
CA ALA A 36 -4.83 -3.34 -17.87
C ALA A 36 -5.83 -4.44 -17.50
N ASP A 37 -6.47 -5.05 -18.50
CA ASP A 37 -7.53 -6.06 -18.29
C ASP A 37 -7.05 -7.28 -17.48
N ASN A 38 -5.72 -7.46 -17.42
CA ASN A 38 -5.07 -8.49 -16.63
C ASN A 38 -4.47 -7.91 -15.35
N TRP A 39 -4.83 -8.51 -14.22
CA TRP A 39 -4.27 -8.22 -12.90
C TRP A 39 -3.87 -9.52 -12.21
N HIS A 40 -2.94 -9.40 -11.27
CA HIS A 40 -2.47 -10.51 -10.44
C HIS A 40 -2.43 -10.10 -8.98
N LEU A 41 -2.51 -11.09 -8.08
CA LEU A 41 -2.40 -10.89 -6.64
C LEU A 41 -1.03 -11.35 -6.18
N ASP A 42 -0.29 -10.49 -5.46
CA ASP A 42 1.00 -10.85 -4.87
C ASP A 42 0.99 -10.78 -3.33
N GLU A 43 1.70 -11.73 -2.70
CA GLU A 43 1.95 -11.76 -1.26
C GLU A 43 3.39 -11.29 -1.00
N LYS A 44 3.56 -10.25 -0.18
CA LYS A 44 4.85 -9.76 0.31
C LYS A 44 4.91 -9.83 1.82
N VAL A 45 6.05 -10.27 2.36
CA VAL A 45 6.31 -10.23 3.80
C VAL A 45 7.12 -8.98 4.11
N ILE A 46 6.60 -8.14 5.00
CA ILE A 46 7.28 -6.93 5.47
C ILE A 46 7.50 -6.99 6.98
N SER A 47 8.60 -6.41 7.44
CA SER A 47 8.97 -6.37 8.87
C SER A 47 8.84 -4.94 9.39
N MET A 48 7.97 -4.74 10.38
CA MET A 48 7.82 -3.44 11.07
C MET A 48 8.03 -3.64 12.57
N LYS A 49 8.96 -2.89 13.16
CA LYS A 49 9.31 -2.98 14.59
C LYS A 49 9.56 -4.42 15.06
N GLY A 50 10.27 -5.21 14.25
CA GLY A 50 10.58 -6.62 14.56
C GLY A 50 9.41 -7.60 14.41
N LYS A 51 8.21 -7.14 14.03
CA LYS A 51 7.04 -7.99 13.76
C LYS A 51 6.86 -8.17 12.25
N LYS A 52 6.51 -9.40 11.84
CA LYS A 52 6.20 -9.73 10.44
C LYS A 52 4.75 -9.38 10.13
N TYR A 53 4.54 -8.86 8.94
CA TYR A 53 3.24 -8.56 8.36
C TYR A 53 3.17 -9.11 6.93
N TRP A 54 1.97 -9.51 6.52
CA TRP A 54 1.66 -9.98 5.18
C TRP A 54 0.93 -8.87 4.44
N LEU A 55 1.58 -8.37 3.40
CA LEU A 55 1.03 -7.39 2.48
C LEU A 55 0.54 -8.13 1.25
N TRP A 56 -0.78 -8.13 1.05
CA TRP A 56 -1.43 -8.57 -0.18
C TRP A 56 -1.62 -7.37 -1.08
N ARG A 57 -1.30 -7.48 -2.36
CA ARG A 57 -1.56 -6.40 -3.33
C ARG A 57 -2.18 -6.96 -4.60
N ALA A 58 -3.26 -6.33 -5.05
CA ALA A 58 -3.77 -6.51 -6.39
C ALA A 58 -2.99 -5.56 -7.31
N VAL A 59 -2.31 -6.10 -8.31
CA VAL A 59 -1.41 -5.34 -9.19
C VAL A 59 -1.77 -5.62 -10.65
N ASP A 60 -1.87 -4.59 -11.48
CA ASP A 60 -2.05 -4.76 -12.92
C ASP A 60 -0.74 -5.18 -13.62
N THR A 61 -0.80 -5.48 -14.92
CA THR A 61 0.41 -5.85 -15.69
C THR A 61 1.43 -4.74 -15.84
N GLU A 62 1.05 -3.48 -15.62
CA GLU A 62 1.96 -2.34 -15.64
C GLU A 62 2.61 -2.07 -14.27
N GLY A 63 2.33 -2.91 -13.27
CA GLY A 63 2.90 -2.81 -11.94
C GLY A 63 2.15 -1.84 -11.02
N TYR A 64 0.95 -1.40 -11.41
CA TYR A 64 0.14 -0.49 -10.62
C TYR A 64 -0.70 -1.24 -9.58
N ILE A 65 -0.65 -0.77 -8.33
CA ILE A 65 -1.40 -1.36 -7.22
C ILE A 65 -2.84 -0.82 -7.26
N LEU A 66 -3.78 -1.73 -7.53
CA LEU A 66 -5.23 -1.46 -7.53
C LEU A 66 -5.76 -1.43 -6.09
N ASP A 67 -5.30 -2.35 -5.25
CA ASP A 67 -5.66 -2.44 -3.83
C ASP A 67 -4.54 -3.11 -3.03
N ALA A 68 -4.46 -2.84 -1.73
CA ALA A 68 -3.49 -3.43 -0.83
C ALA A 68 -4.06 -3.68 0.57
N LEU A 69 -3.82 -4.88 1.11
CA LEU A 69 -4.19 -5.25 2.47
C LEU A 69 -2.97 -5.67 3.27
N LEU A 70 -2.76 -5.01 4.42
CA LEU A 70 -1.71 -5.38 5.37
C LEU A 70 -2.29 -6.11 6.58
N GLN A 71 -1.78 -7.31 6.86
CA GLN A 71 -2.22 -8.14 7.97
C GLN A 71 -1.07 -8.54 8.89
N SER A 72 -1.29 -8.53 10.21
CA SER A 72 -0.32 -9.01 11.20
C SER A 72 -0.28 -10.54 11.34
N ARG A 73 -1.23 -11.24 10.71
CA ARG A 73 -1.29 -12.70 10.67
C ARG A 73 -1.56 -13.14 9.22
N ARG A 74 -0.91 -14.22 8.80
CA ARG A 74 -1.20 -14.85 7.51
C ARG A 74 -2.55 -15.55 7.61
N ASN A 75 -3.59 -14.97 7.02
CA ASN A 75 -4.85 -15.69 6.91
C ASN A 75 -4.79 -16.56 5.65
N LYS A 76 -4.91 -17.89 5.81
CA LYS A 76 -4.91 -18.85 4.68
C LYS A 76 -6.30 -19.07 4.07
N GLY A 77 -7.32 -18.36 4.54
CA GLY A 77 -8.69 -18.57 4.10
C GLY A 77 -9.53 -17.31 4.24
N ARG A 78 -9.58 -16.51 3.18
CA ARG A 78 -10.77 -15.80 2.74
C ARG A 78 -10.50 -15.31 1.33
N HIS A 79 -11.13 -15.93 0.35
CA HIS A 79 -11.22 -15.39 -1.01
C HIS A 79 -11.79 -13.97 -0.92
N PHE A 80 -11.09 -13.00 -1.50
CA PHE A 80 -11.69 -11.72 -1.85
C PHE A 80 -12.64 -12.02 -3.01
N GLY A 81 -13.94 -12.01 -2.71
CA GLY A 81 -15.00 -12.03 -3.72
C GLY A 81 -15.26 -10.63 -4.24
#